data_AF-A0A562YC98-F1
#
_entry.id   AF-A0A562YC98-F1
#
_cell.length_a   1.000
_cell.length_b   1.000
_cell.length_c   1.000
_cell.angle_alpha   90.00
_cell.angle_beta   90.00
_cell.angle_gamma   90.00
#
_symmetry.space_group_name_H-M   'P 1'
#
loop_
_entity.id
_entity.type
_entity.pdbx_description
1 polymer ?
#
loop_
_entity_poly.entity_id
_entity_poly.type
_entity_poly.pdbx_seq_one_letter_code
_entity_poly.pdbx_strand_id
1 'polypeptide(L)'
;MNFKKTTEQDSYYNHLEKMSISELLFNINKEDKTVPFAVEKALPEIEALVNKIVLKLETGGRLFYIGAGTSGRLGIVDASECPPTFGVPHELVIGLIAGGDSAIRKAVEFAEDSTTQGWKDLLAHNISNNDVVVGIAASGTTPYVIGALKACNENNITTGCITCNHNSPLALTAQFPIVVIVGPEFVTGSSRMKAGTAQKLVLNMITTSTMIQLGHIKGNKMVDMQLSNNKLVDRGTKMIMNELHISKEEAQSLLNEYGSVRLAIKNFNDRN
;
A
#
# COMPACT_ATOMS: atom_id res chain seq x y z
N MET A 1 20.10 17.14 -11.86
CA MET A 1 19.44 16.64 -13.10
C MET A 1 18.07 17.28 -13.19
N ASN A 2 17.74 17.91 -14.33
CA ASN A 2 16.40 18.45 -14.58
C ASN A 2 15.52 17.30 -15.06
N PHE A 3 14.56 16.87 -14.25
CA PHE A 3 13.48 15.97 -14.66
C PHE A 3 12.16 16.74 -14.67
N LYS A 4 11.19 16.27 -15.47
CA LYS A 4 9.89 16.94 -15.60
C LYS A 4 9.01 16.57 -14.41
N LYS A 5 8.72 17.56 -13.56
CA LYS A 5 7.76 17.43 -12.46
C LYS A 5 6.33 17.54 -12.97
N THR A 6 5.83 16.48 -13.59
CA THR A 6 4.48 16.44 -14.16
C THR A 6 3.37 16.70 -13.14
N THR A 7 3.54 16.26 -11.89
CA THR A 7 2.54 16.50 -10.82
C THR A 7 2.43 17.95 -10.36
N GLU A 8 3.43 18.78 -10.64
CA GLU A 8 3.49 20.20 -10.26
C GLU A 8 3.19 21.13 -11.45
N GLN A 9 2.85 20.58 -12.62
CA GLN A 9 2.46 21.36 -13.79
C GLN A 9 1.07 21.96 -13.64
N ASP A 10 0.86 23.03 -14.39
CA ASP A 10 -0.45 23.65 -14.53
C ASP A 10 -1.48 22.62 -14.97
N SER A 11 -2.64 22.71 -14.31
CA SER A 11 -3.82 21.94 -14.67
C SER A 11 -4.21 22.17 -16.13
N TYR A 12 -4.85 21.17 -16.74
CA TYR A 12 -5.48 21.33 -18.06
C TYR A 12 -6.70 22.28 -18.04
N TYR A 13 -7.08 22.74 -16.86
CA TYR A 13 -8.21 23.59 -16.58
C TYR A 13 -7.74 24.91 -15.99
N ASN A 14 -8.45 26.00 -16.31
CA ASN A 14 -8.19 27.32 -15.76
C ASN A 14 -9.49 27.92 -15.21
N HIS A 15 -9.39 28.95 -14.37
CA HIS A 15 -10.53 29.62 -13.73
C HIS A 15 -11.46 28.64 -12.98
N LEU A 16 -10.88 27.72 -12.21
CA LEU A 16 -11.63 26.72 -11.43
C LEU A 16 -12.67 27.38 -10.52
N GLU A 17 -12.36 28.55 -9.97
CA GLU A 17 -13.23 29.35 -9.10
C GLU A 17 -14.49 29.88 -9.79
N LYS A 18 -14.53 29.88 -11.13
CA LYS A 18 -15.68 30.33 -11.93
C LYS A 18 -16.54 29.18 -12.44
N MET A 19 -16.08 27.93 -12.30
CA MET A 19 -16.84 26.76 -12.71
C MET A 19 -18.02 26.53 -11.76
N SER A 20 -19.15 26.07 -12.31
CA SER A 20 -20.23 25.55 -11.50
C SER A 20 -19.78 24.29 -10.75
N ILE A 21 -20.47 23.97 -9.65
CA ILE A 21 -20.21 22.75 -8.87
C ILE A 21 -20.29 21.50 -9.76
N SER A 22 -21.25 21.46 -10.70
CA SER A 22 -21.42 20.34 -11.63
C SER A 22 -20.20 20.16 -12.53
N GLU A 23 -19.68 21.25 -13.09
CA GLU A 23 -18.47 21.23 -13.95
C GLU A 23 -17.23 20.81 -13.16
N LEU A 24 -17.06 21.31 -11.93
CA LEU A 24 -15.97 20.91 -11.05
C LEU A 24 -15.99 19.39 -10.81
N LEU A 25 -17.13 18.83 -10.41
CA LEU A 25 -17.27 17.39 -10.15
C LEU A 25 -17.06 16.55 -11.41
N PHE A 26 -17.61 16.98 -12.55
CA PHE A 26 -17.44 16.30 -13.82
C PHE A 26 -15.96 16.27 -14.26
N ASN A 27 -15.26 17.40 -14.15
CA ASN A 27 -13.86 17.52 -14.55
C ASN A 27 -12.92 16.75 -13.62
N ILE A 28 -13.15 16.78 -12.30
CA ILE A 28 -12.40 15.94 -11.34
C ILE A 28 -12.57 14.47 -11.71
N ASN A 29 -13.81 14.01 -11.94
CA ASN A 29 -14.06 12.61 -12.31
C ASN A 29 -13.44 12.23 -13.66
N LYS A 30 -13.42 13.16 -14.62
CA LYS A 30 -12.75 12.96 -15.91
C LYS A 30 -11.26 12.71 -15.73
N GLU A 31 -10.61 13.47 -14.85
CA GLU A 31 -9.20 13.26 -14.49
C GLU A 31 -9.00 11.93 -13.75
N ASP A 32 -9.86 11.57 -12.79
CA ASP A 32 -9.75 10.32 -12.03
C ASP A 32 -9.81 9.06 -12.92
N LYS A 33 -10.61 9.09 -13.99
CA LYS A 33 -10.69 7.99 -14.97
C LYS A 33 -9.37 7.68 -15.65
N THR A 34 -8.42 8.63 -15.67
CA THR A 34 -7.09 8.42 -16.27
C THR A 34 -6.17 7.58 -15.40
N VAL A 35 -6.44 7.50 -14.09
CA VAL A 35 -5.53 6.90 -13.11
C VAL A 35 -5.37 5.39 -13.32
N PRO A 36 -6.43 4.58 -13.50
CA PRO A 36 -6.25 3.15 -13.76
C PRO A 36 -5.44 2.86 -15.02
N PHE A 37 -5.59 3.64 -16.08
CA PHE A 37 -4.79 3.49 -17.30
C PHE A 37 -3.31 3.85 -17.09
N ALA A 38 -3.01 4.76 -16.16
CA ALA A 38 -1.63 5.04 -15.78
C ALA A 38 -1.03 3.89 -14.97
N VAL A 39 -1.81 3.29 -14.06
CA VAL A 39 -1.39 2.12 -13.26
C VAL A 39 -1.19 0.89 -14.15
N GLU A 40 -2.06 0.67 -15.14
CA GLU A 40 -1.95 -0.42 -16.11
C GLU A 40 -0.58 -0.43 -16.82
N LYS A 41 -0.06 0.74 -17.16
CA LYS A 41 1.25 0.88 -17.80
C LYS A 41 2.42 0.52 -16.89
N ALA A 42 2.22 0.57 -15.57
CA ALA A 42 3.24 0.28 -14.56
C ALA A 42 3.17 -1.16 -14.02
N LEU A 43 2.31 -2.02 -14.57
CA LEU A 43 2.16 -3.41 -14.15
C LEU A 43 3.48 -4.21 -14.18
N PRO A 44 4.35 -4.09 -15.20
CA PRO A 44 5.63 -4.81 -15.21
C PRO A 44 6.54 -4.43 -14.01
N GLU A 45 6.58 -3.15 -13.64
CA GLU A 45 7.36 -2.67 -12.50
C GLU A 45 6.74 -3.11 -11.16
N ILE A 46 5.41 -3.12 -11.08
CA ILE A 46 4.67 -3.64 -9.90
C ILE A 46 5.00 -5.13 -9.73
N GLU A 47 4.92 -5.92 -10.80
CA GLU A 47 5.24 -7.35 -10.78
C GLU A 47 6.69 -7.60 -10.32
N ALA A 48 7.64 -6.84 -10.86
CA ALA A 48 9.05 -6.96 -10.50
C ALA A 48 9.29 -6.73 -8.98
N LEU A 49 8.65 -5.70 -8.41
CA LEU A 49 8.74 -5.41 -6.98
C LEU A 49 8.04 -6.50 -6.14
N VAL A 50 6.82 -6.90 -6.51
CA VAL A 50 6.05 -7.93 -5.80
C VAL A 50 6.81 -9.25 -5.74
N ASN A 51 7.43 -9.68 -6.83
CA ASN A 51 8.26 -10.89 -6.85
C ASN A 51 9.39 -10.84 -5.80
N LYS A 52 10.00 -9.68 -5.57
CA LYS A 52 11.02 -9.54 -4.52
C LYS A 52 10.43 -9.51 -3.11
N ILE A 53 9.27 -8.87 -2.94
CA ILE A 53 8.58 -8.83 -1.65
C ILE A 53 8.18 -10.24 -1.22
N VAL A 54 7.57 -11.03 -2.11
CA VAL A 54 7.17 -12.42 -1.82
C VAL A 54 8.36 -13.23 -1.33
N LEU A 55 9.47 -13.25 -2.09
CA LEU A 55 10.68 -13.99 -1.71
C LEU A 55 11.23 -13.59 -0.34
N LYS A 56 11.18 -12.30 0.01
CA LYS A 56 11.68 -11.81 1.30
C LYS A 56 10.77 -12.22 2.45
N LEU A 57 9.46 -12.09 2.28
CA LEU A 57 8.48 -12.44 3.30
C LEU A 57 8.40 -13.96 3.54
N GLU A 58 8.59 -14.79 2.50
CA GLU A 58 8.72 -16.26 2.64
C GLU A 58 9.86 -16.66 3.58
N THR A 59 10.94 -15.88 3.60
CA THR A 59 12.11 -16.10 4.48
C THR A 59 12.01 -15.39 5.84
N GLY A 60 10.84 -14.88 6.20
CA GLY A 60 10.59 -14.21 7.49
C GLY A 60 10.93 -12.71 7.50
N GLY A 61 11.12 -12.09 6.34
CA GLY A 61 11.28 -10.65 6.19
C GLY A 61 9.97 -9.87 6.36
N ARG A 62 10.08 -8.53 6.46
CA ARG A 62 8.93 -7.62 6.56
C ARG A 62 8.90 -6.62 5.41
N LEU A 63 7.74 -6.02 5.18
CA LEU A 63 7.54 -4.94 4.22
C LEU A 63 7.35 -3.61 4.95
N PHE A 64 8.17 -2.62 4.61
CA PHE A 64 8.06 -1.27 5.11
C PHE A 64 7.61 -0.31 4.01
N TYR A 65 6.56 0.45 4.27
CA TYR A 65 6.21 1.64 3.51
C TYR A 65 6.76 2.86 4.22
N ILE A 66 7.38 3.78 3.49
CA ILE A 66 7.88 5.04 4.06
C ILE A 66 7.51 6.23 3.18
N GLY A 67 6.92 7.25 3.78
CA GLY A 67 6.47 8.43 3.04
C GLY A 67 6.24 9.65 3.92
N ALA A 68 5.89 10.77 3.32
CA ALA A 68 5.44 11.97 4.01
C ALA A 68 4.02 12.35 3.60
N GLY A 69 3.32 13.13 4.43
CA GLY A 69 2.00 13.65 4.12
C GLY A 69 1.02 12.57 3.64
N THR A 70 0.36 12.81 2.51
CA THR A 70 -0.59 11.84 1.92
C THR A 70 0.05 10.49 1.60
N SER A 71 1.26 10.48 1.05
CA SER A 71 1.95 9.24 0.68
C SER A 71 2.26 8.36 1.89
N GLY A 72 2.74 8.96 2.99
CA GLY A 72 2.95 8.22 4.25
C GLY A 72 1.63 7.71 4.84
N ARG A 73 0.57 8.52 4.82
CA ARG A 73 -0.77 8.09 5.29
C ARG A 73 -1.33 6.93 4.49
N LEU A 74 -1.16 6.91 3.16
CA LEU A 74 -1.61 5.80 2.33
C LEU A 74 -0.85 4.51 2.62
N GLY A 75 0.46 4.60 2.88
CA GLY A 75 1.25 3.45 3.35
C GLY A 75 0.73 2.90 4.69
N ILE A 76 0.36 3.78 5.63
CA ILE A 76 -0.26 3.38 6.91
C ILE A 76 -1.62 2.71 6.68
N VAL A 77 -2.47 3.25 5.81
CA VAL A 77 -3.78 2.66 5.51
C VAL A 77 -3.60 1.23 4.99
N ASP A 78 -2.77 1.02 3.97
CA ASP A 78 -2.54 -0.32 3.39
C ASP A 78 -1.97 -1.32 4.41
N ALA A 79 -0.98 -0.89 5.20
CA ALA A 79 -0.41 -1.69 6.27
C ALA A 79 -1.44 -2.07 7.34
N SER A 80 -2.28 -1.13 7.77
CA SER A 80 -3.29 -1.34 8.81
C SER A 80 -4.40 -2.32 8.40
N GLU A 81 -4.65 -2.47 7.10
CA GLU A 81 -5.64 -3.38 6.55
C GLU A 81 -5.11 -4.82 6.43
N CYS A 82 -3.79 -5.03 6.51
CA CYS A 82 -3.21 -6.36 6.34
C CYS A 82 -3.61 -7.35 7.45
N PRO A 83 -3.51 -7.03 8.75
CA PRO A 83 -3.90 -7.95 9.82
C PRO A 83 -5.37 -8.40 9.78
N PRO A 84 -6.38 -7.51 9.69
CA PRO A 84 -7.76 -7.96 9.66
C PRO A 84 -8.13 -8.70 8.37
N THR A 85 -7.45 -8.43 7.24
CA THR A 85 -7.75 -9.02 5.93
C THR A 85 -7.11 -10.39 5.74
N PHE A 86 -5.83 -10.52 6.09
CA PHE A 86 -5.01 -11.69 5.78
C PHE A 86 -4.61 -12.51 7.01
N GLY A 87 -4.97 -12.07 8.23
CA GLY A 87 -4.64 -12.80 9.46
C GLY A 87 -3.18 -12.68 9.89
N VAL A 88 -2.43 -11.77 9.30
CA VAL A 88 -1.00 -11.58 9.54
C VAL A 88 -0.73 -10.68 10.75
N PRO A 89 0.45 -10.78 11.40
CA PRO A 89 0.82 -9.89 12.48
C PRO A 89 1.00 -8.43 12.01
N HIS A 90 0.82 -7.47 12.93
CA HIS A 90 0.97 -6.04 12.64
C HIS A 90 2.39 -5.66 12.19
N GLU A 91 3.37 -6.48 12.54
CA GLU A 91 4.79 -6.28 12.27
C GLU A 91 5.20 -6.76 10.87
N LEU A 92 4.34 -7.48 10.14
CA LEU A 92 4.66 -8.00 8.82
C LEU A 92 4.69 -6.89 7.76
N VAL A 93 3.75 -5.96 7.83
CA VAL A 93 3.64 -4.80 6.93
C VAL A 93 3.51 -3.54 7.77
N ILE A 94 4.48 -2.63 7.65
CA ILE A 94 4.61 -1.46 8.52
C ILE A 94 4.59 -0.18 7.69
N GLY A 95 3.71 0.75 8.04
CA GLY A 95 3.69 2.09 7.44
C GLY A 95 4.37 3.13 8.33
N LEU A 96 5.42 3.77 7.82
CA LEU A 96 6.14 4.87 8.46
C LEU A 96 5.84 6.20 7.78
N ILE A 97 5.66 7.24 8.59
CA ILE A 97 5.37 8.59 8.13
C ILE A 97 6.34 9.60 8.73
N ALA A 98 6.87 10.49 7.89
CA ALA A 98 7.66 11.63 8.33
C ALA A 98 6.89 12.46 9.38
N GLY A 99 7.49 12.67 10.55
CA GLY A 99 6.85 13.37 11.68
C GLY A 99 6.11 12.45 12.66
N GLY A 100 6.16 11.12 12.44
CA GLY A 100 5.59 10.10 13.33
C GLY A 100 4.06 10.15 13.43
N ASP A 101 3.50 9.51 14.46
CA ASP A 101 2.05 9.36 14.63
C ASP A 101 1.27 10.69 14.60
N SER A 102 1.88 11.79 15.06
CA SER A 102 1.25 13.11 15.00
C SER A 102 0.92 13.54 13.55
N ALA A 103 1.75 13.11 12.59
CA ALA A 103 1.61 13.39 11.17
C ALA A 103 0.40 12.70 10.52
N ILE A 104 -0.16 11.67 11.16
CA ILE A 104 -1.33 10.95 10.68
C ILE A 104 -2.53 11.90 10.57
N ARG A 105 -2.74 12.75 11.60
CA ARG A 105 -3.91 13.64 11.69
C ARG A 105 -3.61 15.09 11.37
N LYS A 106 -2.38 15.55 11.61
CA LYS A 106 -1.97 16.94 11.39
C LYS A 106 -0.74 16.97 10.51
N ALA A 107 -0.62 17.93 9.60
CA ALA A 107 0.64 18.10 8.89
C ALA A 107 1.73 18.54 9.87
N VAL A 108 2.92 17.98 9.75
CA VAL A 108 4.11 18.40 10.50
C VAL A 108 5.02 19.09 9.50
N GLU A 109 5.17 20.41 9.63
CA GLU A 109 6.01 21.20 8.73
C GLU A 109 7.47 20.72 8.79
N PHE A 110 8.16 20.75 7.63
CA PHE A 110 9.57 20.38 7.45
C PHE A 110 9.96 18.94 7.80
N ALA A 111 9.04 18.09 8.27
CA ALA A 111 9.34 16.69 8.57
C ALA A 111 9.82 15.93 7.32
N GLU A 112 9.31 16.29 6.15
CA GLU A 112 9.64 15.66 4.88
C GLU A 112 11.02 16.05 4.32
N ASP A 113 11.60 17.16 4.81
CA ASP A 113 12.87 17.72 4.36
C ASP A 113 14.09 17.08 5.04
N SER A 114 13.89 16.33 6.12
CA SER A 114 14.98 15.67 6.83
C SER A 114 15.56 14.52 6.01
N THR A 115 16.83 14.61 5.63
CA THR A 115 17.54 13.55 4.88
C THR A 115 17.94 12.35 5.73
N THR A 116 17.85 12.44 7.06
CA THR A 116 18.35 11.39 7.97
C THR A 116 17.27 10.73 8.82
N GLN A 117 16.11 11.38 9.00
CA GLN A 117 15.10 10.88 9.91
C GLN A 117 14.50 9.55 9.45
N GLY A 118 14.27 9.36 8.15
CA GLY A 118 13.69 8.10 7.64
C GLY A 118 14.56 6.88 7.92
N TRP A 119 15.88 7.03 7.90
CA TRP A 119 16.78 5.96 8.32
C TRP A 119 16.70 5.69 9.83
N LYS A 120 16.63 6.73 10.66
CA LYS A 120 16.46 6.59 12.12
C LYS A 120 15.15 5.87 12.46
N ASP A 121 14.07 6.18 11.76
CA ASP A 121 12.78 5.54 11.95
C ASP A 121 12.85 4.05 11.60
N LEU A 122 13.51 3.68 10.49
CA LEU A 122 13.73 2.28 10.14
C LEU A 122 14.60 1.55 11.18
N LEU A 123 15.65 2.19 11.70
CA LEU A 123 16.50 1.64 12.76
C LEU A 123 15.72 1.36 14.05
N ALA A 124 14.73 2.19 14.40
CA ALA A 124 13.89 1.96 15.57
C ALA A 124 13.05 0.67 15.46
N HIS A 125 12.84 0.17 14.23
CA HIS A 125 12.17 -1.10 13.95
C HIS A 125 13.16 -2.27 13.72
N ASN A 126 14.44 -2.09 14.03
CA ASN A 126 15.50 -3.08 13.78
C ASN A 126 15.49 -3.58 12.33
N ILE A 127 15.47 -2.65 11.36
CA ILE A 127 15.52 -2.99 9.93
C ILE A 127 16.73 -3.86 9.60
N SER A 128 16.54 -4.84 8.72
CA SER A 128 17.55 -5.81 8.33
C SER A 128 17.58 -6.04 6.81
N ASN A 129 18.58 -6.77 6.33
CA ASN A 129 18.69 -7.20 4.93
C ASN A 129 17.60 -8.20 4.51
N ASN A 130 16.82 -8.75 5.44
CA ASN A 130 15.66 -9.58 5.15
C ASN A 130 14.42 -8.74 4.81
N ASP A 131 14.43 -7.45 5.11
CA ASP A 131 13.28 -6.58 4.91
C ASP A 131 13.29 -5.93 3.51
N VAL A 132 12.12 -5.43 3.10
CA VAL A 132 11.95 -4.60 1.90
C VAL A 132 11.42 -3.23 2.31
N VAL A 133 12.02 -2.16 1.77
CA VAL A 133 11.57 -0.79 2.01
C VAL A 133 11.05 -0.17 0.71
N VAL A 134 9.79 0.26 0.72
CA VAL A 134 9.13 0.92 -0.40
C VAL A 134 8.89 2.39 -0.07
N GLY A 135 9.65 3.26 -0.74
CA GLY A 135 9.53 4.71 -0.61
C GLY A 135 8.39 5.29 -1.43
N ILE A 136 7.55 6.13 -0.83
CA ILE A 136 6.35 6.68 -1.48
C ILE A 136 6.44 8.20 -1.53
N ALA A 137 6.56 8.76 -2.72
CA ALA A 137 6.49 10.21 -2.93
C ALA A 137 6.00 10.54 -4.33
N ALA A 138 4.88 11.26 -4.43
CA ALA A 138 4.30 11.66 -5.72
C ALA A 138 5.28 12.51 -6.53
N SER A 139 5.93 13.49 -5.88
CA SER A 139 6.94 14.35 -6.49
C SER A 139 8.19 13.58 -6.92
N GLY A 140 8.53 12.51 -6.19
CA GLY A 140 9.77 11.76 -6.32
C GLY A 140 11.01 12.52 -5.84
N THR A 141 10.83 13.61 -5.08
CA THR A 141 11.93 14.46 -4.59
C THR A 141 12.02 14.54 -3.07
N THR A 142 11.12 13.90 -2.33
CA THR A 142 11.02 14.03 -0.87
C THR A 142 12.31 13.54 -0.16
N PRO A 143 13.07 14.44 0.49
CA PRO A 143 14.36 14.10 1.11
C PRO A 143 14.30 12.98 2.16
N TYR A 144 13.25 12.95 3.00
CA TYR A 144 13.01 11.89 3.99
C TYR A 144 12.99 10.50 3.38
N VAL A 145 12.30 10.35 2.24
CA VAL A 145 12.16 9.07 1.55
C VAL A 145 13.45 8.70 0.84
N ILE A 146 14.05 9.65 0.10
CA ILE A 146 15.28 9.40 -0.66
C ILE A 146 16.44 9.06 0.26
N GLY A 147 16.59 9.78 1.38
CA GLY A 147 17.63 9.54 2.37
C GLY A 147 17.52 8.14 3.00
N ALA A 148 16.31 7.71 3.33
CA ALA A 148 16.06 6.36 3.83
C ALA A 148 16.46 5.29 2.80
N LEU A 149 16.04 5.43 1.54
CA LEU A 149 16.35 4.45 0.50
C LEU A 149 17.85 4.40 0.16
N LYS A 150 18.55 5.54 0.19
CA LYS A 150 20.01 5.57 0.05
C LYS A 150 20.69 4.77 1.16
N ALA A 151 20.32 5.01 2.41
CA ALA A 151 20.86 4.27 3.55
C ALA A 151 20.53 2.76 3.45
N CYS A 152 19.32 2.40 3.01
CA CYS A 152 18.95 1.01 2.75
C CYS A 152 19.86 0.36 1.69
N ASN A 153 20.12 1.05 0.57
CA ASN A 153 20.99 0.54 -0.48
C ASN A 153 22.44 0.36 0.01
N GLU A 154 22.96 1.31 0.79
CA GLU A 154 24.30 1.22 1.40
C GLU A 154 24.42 0.01 2.36
N ASN A 155 23.29 -0.44 2.94
CA ASN A 155 23.19 -1.58 3.84
C ASN A 155 22.66 -2.86 3.16
N ASN A 156 22.61 -2.91 1.82
CA ASN A 156 22.13 -4.06 1.03
C ASN A 156 20.68 -4.50 1.36
N ILE A 157 19.83 -3.56 1.76
CA ILE A 157 18.40 -3.78 1.96
C ILE A 157 17.68 -3.57 0.63
N THR A 158 16.71 -4.41 0.30
CA THR A 158 15.96 -4.30 -0.96
C THR A 158 15.06 -3.07 -0.93
N THR A 159 15.15 -2.24 -1.97
CA THR A 159 14.38 -0.99 -2.08
C THR A 159 13.47 -0.96 -3.29
N GLY A 160 12.21 -0.58 -3.07
CA GLY A 160 11.27 -0.19 -4.11
C GLY A 160 10.83 1.25 -3.95
N CYS A 161 10.13 1.81 -4.94
CA CYS A 161 9.44 3.07 -4.75
C CYS A 161 8.16 3.20 -5.57
N ILE A 162 7.29 4.13 -5.17
CA ILE A 162 6.13 4.57 -5.95
C ILE A 162 6.21 6.08 -6.12
N THR A 163 6.27 6.53 -7.38
CA THR A 163 6.34 7.95 -7.73
C THR A 163 5.56 8.27 -9.00
N CYS A 164 5.23 9.54 -9.22
CA CYS A 164 4.43 9.96 -10.37
C CYS A 164 5.20 10.82 -11.38
N ASN A 165 6.51 10.97 -11.19
CA ASN A 165 7.38 11.70 -12.10
C ASN A 165 8.50 10.81 -12.63
N HIS A 166 8.62 10.75 -13.95
CA HIS A 166 9.66 10.02 -14.66
C HIS A 166 11.06 10.59 -14.35
N ASN A 167 12.06 9.71 -14.22
CA ASN A 167 13.44 10.07 -13.86
C ASN A 167 13.58 10.90 -12.57
N SER A 168 12.64 10.76 -11.63
CA SER A 168 12.74 11.46 -10.35
C SER A 168 13.91 10.92 -9.52
N PRO A 169 14.49 11.73 -8.61
CA PRO A 169 15.54 11.28 -7.70
C PRO A 169 15.18 10.00 -6.93
N LEU A 170 13.91 9.86 -6.54
CA LEU A 170 13.41 8.66 -5.88
C LEU A 170 13.47 7.42 -6.80
N ALA A 171 12.99 7.54 -8.04
CA ALA A 171 13.03 6.45 -9.02
C ALA A 171 14.46 6.00 -9.33
N LEU A 172 15.41 6.94 -9.39
CA LEU A 172 16.82 6.66 -9.62
C LEU A 172 17.52 6.05 -8.40
N THR A 173 16.95 6.20 -7.20
CA THR A 173 17.50 5.66 -5.96
C THR A 173 17.00 4.24 -5.69
N ALA A 174 15.75 3.92 -6.02
CA ALA A 174 15.18 2.61 -5.76
C ALA A 174 15.74 1.52 -6.70
N GLN A 175 15.92 0.30 -6.19
CA GLN A 175 16.28 -0.86 -7.01
C GLN A 175 15.11 -1.33 -7.90
N PHE A 176 13.88 -1.22 -7.39
CA PHE A 176 12.64 -1.59 -8.07
C PHE A 176 11.67 -0.40 -8.13
N PRO A 177 11.89 0.55 -9.07
CA PRO A 177 11.06 1.75 -9.16
C PRO A 177 9.73 1.48 -9.87
N ILE A 178 8.62 1.91 -9.27
CA ILE A 178 7.30 1.98 -9.91
C ILE A 178 6.99 3.45 -10.21
N VAL A 179 6.87 3.78 -11.50
CA VAL A 179 6.63 5.14 -11.97
C VAL A 179 5.26 5.24 -12.63
N VAL A 180 4.28 5.83 -11.94
CA VAL A 180 2.90 5.97 -12.42
C VAL A 180 2.63 7.40 -12.89
N ILE A 181 2.79 7.64 -14.19
CA ILE A 181 2.64 8.99 -14.76
C ILE A 181 1.15 9.34 -14.92
N VAL A 182 0.60 10.07 -13.95
CA VAL A 182 -0.80 10.53 -13.93
C VAL A 182 -1.02 11.90 -14.59
N GLY A 183 0.05 12.59 -14.96
CA GLY A 183 0.01 13.95 -15.51
C GLY A 183 -0.23 15.05 -14.46
N PRO A 184 -0.52 16.29 -14.89
CA PRO A 184 -0.86 17.42 -14.02
C PRO A 184 -2.10 17.14 -13.19
N GLU A 185 -2.16 17.66 -11.97
CA GLU A 185 -3.32 17.51 -11.09
C GLU A 185 -4.42 18.51 -11.46
N PHE A 186 -5.68 18.18 -11.11
CA PHE A 186 -6.81 19.09 -11.37
C PHE A 186 -6.62 20.45 -10.68
N VAL A 187 -6.12 20.43 -9.43
CA VAL A 187 -5.56 21.59 -8.75
C VAL A 187 -4.04 21.46 -8.79
N THR A 188 -3.35 22.41 -9.43
CA THR A 188 -1.89 22.40 -9.61
C THR A 188 -1.17 22.06 -8.30
N GLY A 189 -0.33 21.02 -8.33
CA GLY A 189 0.46 20.56 -7.18
C GLY A 189 -0.30 19.76 -6.11
N SER A 190 -1.63 19.65 -6.19
CA SER A 190 -2.44 18.90 -5.21
C SER A 190 -2.38 17.39 -5.45
N SER A 191 -1.18 16.82 -5.26
CA SER A 191 -0.87 15.39 -5.48
C SER A 191 -1.65 14.40 -4.59
N ARG A 192 -2.42 14.90 -3.60
CA ARG A 192 -3.38 14.06 -2.86
C ARG A 192 -4.53 13.52 -3.73
N MET A 193 -4.67 14.02 -4.96
CA MET A 193 -5.72 13.65 -5.91
C MET A 193 -5.27 12.45 -6.76
N LYS A 194 -4.93 12.63 -8.05
CA LYS A 194 -4.64 11.50 -8.94
C LYS A 194 -3.43 10.70 -8.49
N ALA A 195 -2.34 11.37 -8.11
CA ALA A 195 -1.14 10.69 -7.65
C ALA A 195 -1.39 9.88 -6.36
N GLY A 196 -2.15 10.42 -5.41
CA GLY A 196 -2.60 9.69 -4.21
C GLY A 196 -3.48 8.47 -4.56
N THR A 197 -4.43 8.63 -5.49
CA THR A 197 -5.24 7.50 -5.97
C THR A 197 -4.38 6.42 -6.62
N ALA A 198 -3.43 6.80 -7.48
CA ALA A 198 -2.49 5.87 -8.10
C ALA A 198 -1.68 5.10 -7.04
N GLN A 199 -1.13 5.82 -6.05
CA GLN A 199 -0.40 5.22 -4.94
C GLN A 199 -1.25 4.19 -4.19
N LYS A 200 -2.52 4.52 -3.88
CA LYS A 200 -3.43 3.58 -3.22
C LYS A 200 -3.63 2.30 -4.03
N LEU A 201 -3.89 2.45 -5.34
CA LEU A 201 -4.10 1.29 -6.22
C LEU A 201 -2.86 0.39 -6.27
N VAL A 202 -1.67 0.98 -6.40
CA VAL A 202 -0.40 0.23 -6.40
C VAL A 202 -0.14 -0.46 -5.07
N LEU A 203 -0.34 0.23 -3.94
CA LEU A 203 -0.17 -0.36 -2.60
C LEU A 203 -1.08 -1.58 -2.41
N ASN A 204 -2.36 -1.45 -2.77
CA ASN A 204 -3.30 -2.56 -2.69
C ASN A 204 -2.91 -3.72 -3.60
N MET A 205 -2.37 -3.45 -4.79
CA MET A 205 -1.83 -4.50 -5.66
C MET A 205 -0.62 -5.20 -5.03
N ILE A 206 0.28 -4.46 -4.39
CA ILE A 206 1.46 -5.02 -3.72
C ILE A 206 1.07 -5.97 -2.60
N THR A 207 0.30 -5.52 -1.61
CA THR A 207 -0.05 -6.35 -0.45
C THR A 207 -0.99 -7.47 -0.84
N THR A 208 -2.02 -7.22 -1.65
CA THR A 208 -2.97 -8.26 -2.03
C THR A 208 -2.30 -9.39 -2.82
N SER A 209 -1.49 -9.05 -3.84
CA SER A 209 -0.79 -10.06 -4.63
C SER A 209 0.21 -10.83 -3.77
N THR A 210 0.96 -10.13 -2.91
CA THR A 210 1.91 -10.77 -1.99
C THR A 210 1.20 -11.77 -1.07
N MET A 211 0.11 -11.38 -0.43
CA MET A 211 -0.60 -12.24 0.53
C MET A 211 -1.30 -13.42 -0.15
N ILE A 212 -1.73 -13.26 -1.41
CA ILE A 212 -2.22 -14.37 -2.23
C ILE A 212 -1.08 -15.38 -2.49
N GLN A 213 0.11 -14.93 -2.88
CA GLN A 213 1.26 -15.81 -3.13
C GLN A 213 1.73 -16.53 -1.86
N LEU A 214 1.66 -15.86 -0.70
CA LEU A 214 1.94 -16.46 0.61
C LEU A 214 0.83 -17.40 1.11
N GLY A 215 -0.25 -17.57 0.33
CA GLY A 215 -1.30 -18.55 0.59
C GLY A 215 -2.37 -18.10 1.57
N HIS A 216 -2.46 -16.81 1.94
CA HIS A 216 -3.46 -16.28 2.88
C HIS A 216 -4.90 -16.22 2.32
N ILE A 217 -5.04 -16.45 1.01
CA ILE A 217 -6.30 -16.43 0.27
C ILE A 217 -6.51 -17.79 -0.41
N LYS A 218 -7.73 -18.34 -0.36
CA LYS A 218 -8.13 -19.54 -1.11
C LYS A 218 -9.14 -19.15 -2.17
N GLY A 219 -8.82 -19.37 -3.45
CA GLY A 219 -9.63 -18.88 -4.56
C GLY A 219 -9.78 -17.36 -4.49
N ASN A 220 -10.99 -16.88 -4.20
CA ASN A 220 -11.28 -15.46 -3.96
C ASN A 220 -11.77 -15.17 -2.53
N LYS A 221 -11.47 -16.05 -1.57
CA LYS A 221 -11.97 -15.97 -0.18
C LYS A 221 -10.84 -15.69 0.82
N MET A 222 -11.09 -14.73 1.70
CA MET A 222 -10.23 -14.39 2.85
C MET A 222 -10.38 -15.41 3.97
N VAL A 223 -9.75 -16.58 3.80
CA VAL A 223 -9.86 -17.71 4.73
C VAL A 223 -9.09 -17.50 6.04
N ASP A 224 -8.20 -16.51 6.08
CA ASP A 224 -7.39 -16.16 7.26
C ASP A 224 -7.82 -14.84 7.91
N MET A 225 -8.95 -14.24 7.52
CA MET A 225 -9.41 -12.99 8.12
C MET A 225 -9.58 -13.12 9.64
N GLN A 226 -9.21 -12.06 10.39
CA GLN A 226 -9.42 -12.03 11.83
C GLN A 226 -10.90 -11.78 12.17
N LEU A 227 -11.46 -12.58 13.08
CA LEU A 227 -12.86 -12.51 13.50
C LEU A 227 -13.09 -11.41 14.56
N SER A 228 -12.73 -10.16 14.24
CA SER A 228 -12.69 -9.06 15.20
C SER A 228 -14.04 -8.37 15.48
N ASN A 229 -15.10 -8.72 14.73
CA ASN A 229 -16.44 -8.15 14.90
C ASN A 229 -17.53 -9.07 14.33
N ASN A 230 -18.78 -8.82 14.71
CA ASN A 230 -19.94 -9.62 14.31
C ASN A 230 -20.09 -9.79 12.79
N LYS A 231 -19.74 -8.77 12.00
CA LYS A 231 -19.79 -8.84 10.52
C LYS A 231 -18.76 -9.84 9.98
N LEU A 232 -17.55 -9.89 10.56
CA LEU A 232 -16.51 -10.84 10.13
C LEU A 232 -16.83 -12.27 10.59
N VAL A 233 -17.43 -12.42 11.77
CA VAL A 233 -17.97 -13.72 12.23
C VAL A 233 -19.05 -14.22 11.27
N ASP A 234 -20.07 -13.42 10.96
CA ASP A 234 -21.14 -13.82 10.00
C ASP A 234 -20.58 -14.15 8.62
N ARG A 235 -19.58 -13.39 8.14
CA ARG A 235 -18.88 -13.67 6.89
C ARG A 235 -18.15 -15.02 6.95
N GLY A 236 -17.43 -15.30 8.04
CA GLY A 236 -16.72 -16.56 8.22
C GLY A 236 -17.66 -17.76 8.24
N THR A 237 -18.77 -17.65 8.99
CA THR A 237 -19.81 -18.68 9.05
C THR A 237 -20.39 -18.97 7.67
N LYS A 238 -20.73 -17.94 6.89
CA LYS A 238 -21.20 -18.11 5.50
C LYS A 238 -20.17 -18.75 4.58
N MET A 239 -18.88 -18.48 4.76
CA MET A 239 -17.82 -19.14 3.98
C MET A 239 -17.77 -20.63 4.27
N ILE A 240 -17.81 -21.02 5.55
CA ILE A 240 -17.80 -22.43 5.97
C ILE A 240 -19.06 -23.15 5.47
N MET A 241 -20.24 -22.55 5.64
CA MET A 241 -21.51 -23.12 5.13
C MET A 241 -21.42 -23.43 3.63
N ASN A 242 -20.93 -22.48 2.84
CA ASN A 242 -20.87 -22.62 1.39
C ASN A 242 -19.81 -23.63 0.94
N GLU A 243 -18.68 -23.72 1.64
CA GLU A 243 -17.60 -24.64 1.30
C GLU A 243 -17.91 -26.08 1.70
N LEU A 244 -18.50 -26.29 2.89
CA LEU A 244 -18.75 -27.62 3.46
C LEU A 244 -20.17 -28.13 3.21
N HIS A 245 -21.07 -27.28 2.68
CA HIS A 245 -22.49 -27.57 2.48
C HIS A 245 -23.24 -27.99 3.77
N ILE A 246 -22.91 -27.32 4.89
CA ILE A 246 -23.48 -27.58 6.23
C ILE A 246 -24.41 -26.47 6.70
N SER A 247 -25.12 -26.72 7.81
CA SER A 247 -26.01 -25.73 8.43
C SER A 247 -25.25 -24.52 8.99
N LYS A 248 -25.97 -23.42 9.21
CA LYS A 248 -25.39 -22.21 9.81
C LYS A 248 -24.92 -22.48 11.24
N GLU A 249 -25.69 -23.25 11.98
CA GLU A 249 -25.45 -23.61 13.37
C GLU A 249 -24.15 -24.44 13.48
N GLU A 250 -23.98 -25.45 12.63
CA GLU A 250 -22.75 -26.25 12.58
C GLU A 250 -21.54 -25.42 12.14
N ALA A 251 -21.68 -24.60 11.09
CA ALA A 251 -20.62 -23.73 10.63
C ALA A 251 -20.17 -22.72 11.70
N GLN A 252 -21.12 -22.15 12.44
CA GLN A 252 -20.83 -21.23 13.55
C GLN A 252 -20.12 -21.97 14.69
N SER A 253 -20.54 -23.20 15.00
CA SER A 253 -19.89 -24.04 16.00
C SER A 253 -18.44 -24.31 15.65
N LEU A 254 -18.16 -24.73 14.40
CA LEU A 254 -16.80 -24.95 13.89
C LEU A 254 -15.97 -23.67 13.95
N LEU A 255 -16.54 -22.53 13.52
CA LEU A 255 -15.82 -21.26 13.54
C LEU A 255 -15.46 -20.83 14.97
N ASN A 256 -16.35 -21.07 15.94
CA ASN A 256 -16.10 -20.78 17.35
C ASN A 256 -15.07 -21.75 17.97
N GLU A 257 -15.08 -23.03 17.58
CA GLU A 257 -14.14 -24.06 18.05
C GLU A 257 -12.71 -23.75 17.56
N TYR A 258 -12.55 -23.39 16.29
CA TYR A 258 -11.22 -23.27 15.66
C TYR A 258 -10.73 -21.84 15.47
N GLY A 259 -11.58 -20.83 15.66
CA GLY A 259 -11.22 -19.41 15.57
C GLY A 259 -10.80 -18.91 14.18
N SER A 260 -10.82 -19.76 13.15
CA SER A 260 -10.40 -19.46 11.78
C SER A 260 -11.21 -20.27 10.78
N VAL A 261 -11.56 -19.64 9.65
CA VAL A 261 -12.27 -20.31 8.54
C VAL A 261 -11.41 -21.44 7.98
N ARG A 262 -10.11 -21.21 7.77
CA ARG A 262 -9.18 -22.25 7.29
C ARG A 262 -9.12 -23.44 8.24
N LEU A 263 -8.94 -23.19 9.54
CA LEU A 263 -8.82 -24.27 10.53
C LEU A 263 -10.14 -25.03 10.67
N ALA A 264 -11.29 -24.33 10.64
CA ALA A 264 -12.60 -24.95 10.68
C ALA A 264 -12.83 -25.91 9.50
N ILE A 265 -12.55 -25.46 8.27
CA ILE A 265 -12.68 -26.29 7.05
C ILE A 265 -11.73 -27.48 7.10
N LYS A 266 -10.46 -27.24 7.45
CA LYS A 266 -9.45 -28.31 7.51
C LYS A 266 -9.86 -29.41 8.49
N ASN A 267 -10.18 -29.04 9.73
CA ASN A 267 -10.52 -30.03 10.75
C ASN A 267 -11.84 -30.75 10.48
N PHE A 268 -12.81 -30.12 9.82
CA PHE A 268 -14.03 -30.81 9.40
C PHE A 268 -13.74 -31.89 8.34
N ASN A 269 -12.87 -31.58 7.38
CA ASN A 269 -12.47 -32.54 6.35
C ASN A 269 -11.56 -33.64 6.90
N ASP A 270 -10.71 -33.36 7.90
CA ASP A 270 -9.85 -34.38 8.52
C ASP A 270 -10.64 -35.34 9.43
N ARG A 271 -11.85 -34.95 9.87
CA ARG A 271 -12.75 -35.76 10.72
C ARG A 271 -13.68 -36.70 9.93
N ASN A 272 -13.81 -36.52 8.61
CA ASN A 272 -14.72 -37.27 7.73
C ASN A 272 -13.96 -37.98 6.62
#